data_AF-A0AAG5CZZ3-F1
#
_entry.id   AF-A0AAG5CZZ3-F1
#
_cell.length_a   1.000
_cell.length_b   1.000
_cell.length_c   1.000
_cell.angle_alpha   90.00
_cell.angle_beta   90.00
_cell.angle_gamma   90.00
#
_symmetry.space_group_name_H-M   'P 1'
#
loop_
_entity.id
_entity.type
_entity.pdbx_description
1 polymer ?
#
loop_
_entity_poly.entity_id
_entity_poly.type
_entity_poly.pdbx_seq_one_letter_code
_entity_poly.pdbx_strand_id
1 'polypeptide(L)'
;MDKNPDQRMHREVILRIILLFSILTGSFCAPNNTPESFPEPVCGQIAQLLDGCFHNSTPSVAVELLHSVQIPETMEQIESRCVLFDRGMECVQRYLDVCVDAKERLIIDNEVYGAKRLYAFLCRDRSFQQEFLWHKGCFQHVHHDLDGCSKEFVAILKDEIARTSQQSLNLQYMHFCCARYAYENCVYQSALYKCRPDSAAFLRRVAKLLSTDRHFLNCDKIENEICSAGRPARAFLWRLEVLALFALPLLAVGFITS
;
A
#
# COMPACT_ATOMS: atom_id res chain seq x y z
N MET A 1 38.82 -42.29 52.45
CA MET A 1 38.56 -41.25 51.45
C MET A 1 37.29 -40.53 51.86
N ASP A 2 37.50 -39.46 52.61
CA ASP A 2 36.50 -38.73 53.40
C ASP A 2 35.75 -37.76 52.49
N LYS A 3 34.42 -37.89 52.40
CA LYS A 3 33.57 -37.02 51.57
C LYS A 3 33.19 -35.80 52.41
N ASN A 4 33.82 -34.67 52.10
CA ASN A 4 33.67 -33.37 52.77
C ASN A 4 32.18 -33.06 53.11
N PRO A 5 31.81 -32.90 54.40
CA PRO A 5 30.43 -32.71 54.85
C PRO A 5 29.79 -31.41 54.33
N ASP A 6 30.59 -30.42 53.94
CA ASP A 6 30.14 -29.14 53.40
C ASP A 6 29.47 -29.29 52.01
N GLN A 7 29.96 -30.23 51.21
CA GLN A 7 29.46 -30.47 49.85
C GLN A 7 28.12 -31.22 49.81
N ARG A 8 27.79 -31.95 50.89
CA ARG A 8 26.49 -32.62 51.05
C ARG A 8 25.40 -31.61 51.43
N MET A 9 25.71 -30.63 52.27
CA MET A 9 24.76 -29.60 52.69
C MET A 9 24.40 -28.67 51.53
N HIS A 10 25.36 -28.26 50.71
CA HIS A 10 25.11 -27.46 49.51
C HIS A 10 24.22 -28.17 48.49
N ARG A 11 24.38 -29.49 48.29
CA ARG A 11 23.58 -30.26 47.33
C ARG A 11 22.12 -30.39 47.76
N GLU A 12 21.86 -30.58 49.05
CA GLU A 12 20.50 -30.64 49.61
C GLU A 12 19.80 -29.28 49.56
N VAL A 13 20.53 -28.19 49.81
CA VAL A 13 19.99 -26.82 49.70
C VAL A 13 19.67 -26.48 48.25
N ILE A 14 20.54 -26.82 47.30
CA ILE A 14 20.30 -26.61 45.86
C ILE A 14 19.10 -27.43 45.37
N LEU A 15 18.96 -28.71 45.79
CA LEU A 15 17.80 -29.52 45.43
C LEU A 15 16.49 -28.94 45.98
N ARG A 16 16.51 -28.42 47.22
CA ARG A 16 15.34 -27.77 47.83
C ARG A 16 14.99 -26.45 47.13
N ILE A 17 15.98 -25.66 46.72
CA ILE A 17 15.76 -24.44 45.94
C ILE A 17 15.16 -24.77 44.57
N ILE A 18 15.66 -25.79 43.87
CA ILE A 18 15.12 -26.23 42.57
C ILE A 18 13.69 -26.76 42.71
N LEU A 19 13.40 -27.54 43.75
CA LEU A 19 12.04 -28.02 44.06
C LEU A 19 11.09 -26.87 44.42
N LEU A 20 11.54 -25.88 45.20
CA LEU A 20 10.75 -24.70 45.51
C LEU A 20 10.48 -23.83 44.27
N PHE A 21 11.48 -23.67 43.38
CA PHE A 21 11.30 -22.96 42.12
C PHE A 21 10.34 -23.67 41.17
N SER A 22 10.35 -25.00 41.12
CA SER A 22 9.44 -25.79 40.27
C SER A 22 8.01 -25.86 40.84
N ILE A 23 7.83 -25.74 42.15
CA ILE A 23 6.50 -25.60 42.79
C ILE A 23 5.96 -24.16 42.63
N LEU A 24 6.82 -23.14 42.65
CA LEU A 24 6.43 -21.74 42.46
C LEU A 24 6.23 -21.34 40.99
N THR A 25 6.74 -22.11 40.03
CA THR A 25 6.44 -21.96 38.59
C THR A 25 5.30 -22.85 38.09
N GLY A 26 4.77 -23.73 38.95
CA GLY A 26 3.50 -24.41 38.72
C GLY A 26 2.34 -23.42 38.82
N SER A 27 1.67 -23.15 37.70
CA SER A 27 0.47 -22.30 37.55
C SER A 27 0.68 -20.84 37.14
N PHE A 28 1.71 -20.51 36.37
CA PHE A 28 1.46 -19.63 35.23
C PHE A 28 0.95 -20.51 34.09
N CYS A 29 -0.37 -20.70 34.03
CA CYS A 29 -1.03 -20.90 32.75
C CYS A 29 -0.67 -19.67 31.92
N ALA A 30 0.35 -19.79 31.07
CA ALA A 30 0.44 -18.95 29.90
C ALA A 30 -0.93 -19.05 29.21
N PRO A 31 -1.54 -17.93 28.78
CA PRO A 31 -2.72 -18.03 27.93
C PRO A 31 -2.34 -18.99 26.80
N ASN A 32 -3.18 -20.00 26.60
CA ASN A 32 -3.03 -20.99 25.56
C ASN A 32 -3.27 -20.27 24.23
N ASN A 33 -2.30 -19.47 23.80
CA ASN A 33 -2.27 -18.87 22.48
C ASN A 33 -1.82 -19.99 21.54
N THR A 34 -2.67 -20.98 21.33
CA THR A 34 -2.58 -21.82 20.13
C THR A 34 -2.53 -20.85 18.96
N PRO A 35 -1.50 -20.91 18.09
CA PRO A 35 -1.50 -20.12 16.87
C PRO A 35 -2.81 -20.43 16.16
N GLU A 36 -3.61 -19.41 15.94
CA GLU A 36 -4.94 -19.51 15.36
C GLU A 36 -4.79 -20.14 13.97
N SER A 37 -5.04 -21.44 13.86
CA SER A 37 -4.73 -22.18 12.63
C SER A 37 -5.72 -21.78 11.55
N PHE A 38 -5.22 -21.32 10.39
CA PHE A 38 -6.09 -21.09 9.23
C PHE A 38 -6.81 -22.38 8.83
N PRO A 39 -8.06 -22.29 8.35
CA PRO A 39 -8.79 -23.43 7.78
C PRO A 39 -8.06 -23.98 6.55
N GLU A 40 -8.31 -25.25 6.22
CA GLU A 40 -7.79 -25.83 4.99
C GLU A 40 -8.38 -25.13 3.75
N PRO A 41 -7.56 -24.75 2.74
CA PRO A 41 -8.06 -24.10 1.53
C PRO A 41 -8.99 -25.00 0.71
N VAL A 42 -10.16 -24.48 0.33
CA VAL A 42 -11.07 -25.12 -0.63
C VAL A 42 -10.99 -24.42 -1.97
N CYS A 43 -10.45 -25.10 -2.98
CA CYS A 43 -10.19 -24.50 -4.29
C CYS A 43 -11.48 -24.14 -5.04
N GLY A 44 -11.51 -22.99 -5.70
CA GLY A 44 -12.66 -22.49 -6.45
C GLY A 44 -13.68 -21.70 -5.61
N GLN A 45 -13.50 -21.61 -4.30
CA GLN A 45 -14.38 -20.87 -3.38
C GLN A 45 -13.69 -19.61 -2.84
N ILE A 46 -13.11 -18.78 -3.72
CA ILE A 46 -12.34 -17.60 -3.32
C ILE A 46 -13.17 -16.58 -2.52
N ALA A 47 -14.49 -16.50 -2.74
CA ALA A 47 -15.38 -15.64 -1.98
C ALA A 47 -15.47 -16.02 -0.49
N GLN A 48 -15.27 -17.30 -0.15
CA GLN A 48 -15.28 -17.80 1.22
C GLN A 48 -13.89 -17.75 1.89
N LEU A 49 -12.85 -17.45 1.11
CA LEU A 49 -11.47 -17.39 1.60
C LEU A 49 -11.34 -16.34 2.70
N LEU A 50 -11.76 -15.11 2.44
CA LEU A 50 -11.62 -13.99 3.39
C LEU A 50 -12.41 -14.25 4.68
N ASP A 51 -13.62 -14.78 4.58
CA ASP A 51 -14.43 -15.16 5.73
C ASP A 51 -13.69 -16.19 6.61
N GLY A 52 -13.09 -17.21 5.99
CA GLY A 52 -12.27 -18.20 6.68
C GLY A 52 -10.98 -17.64 7.27
N CYS A 53 -10.35 -16.66 6.61
CA CYS A 53 -9.13 -16.02 7.09
C CYS A 53 -9.34 -15.28 8.42
N PHE A 54 -10.50 -14.64 8.59
CA PHE A 54 -10.79 -13.78 9.73
C PHE A 54 -11.82 -14.39 10.70
N HIS A 55 -12.29 -15.60 10.46
CA HIS A 55 -13.14 -16.32 11.38
C HIS A 55 -12.45 -16.48 12.75
N ASN A 56 -13.11 -16.01 13.81
CA ASN A 56 -12.60 -15.95 15.19
C ASN A 56 -11.32 -15.15 15.42
N SER A 57 -10.78 -14.43 14.43
CA SER A 57 -9.49 -13.75 14.58
C SER A 57 -9.52 -12.61 15.59
N THR A 58 -8.39 -12.37 16.26
CA THR A 58 -8.18 -11.16 17.09
C THR A 58 -7.27 -10.17 16.35
N PRO A 59 -7.66 -8.90 16.16
CA PRO A 59 -8.94 -8.29 16.58
C PRO A 59 -10.14 -8.84 15.78
N SER A 60 -11.30 -8.93 16.42
CA SER A 60 -12.54 -9.39 15.79
C SER A 60 -12.97 -8.39 14.72
N VAL A 61 -12.64 -8.65 13.47
CA VAL A 61 -13.04 -7.82 12.35
C VAL A 61 -14.30 -8.42 11.76
N ALA A 62 -15.41 -7.70 11.87
CA ALA A 62 -16.54 -7.97 11.00
C ALA A 62 -16.03 -7.82 9.56
N VAL A 63 -16.22 -8.82 8.70
CA VAL A 63 -15.77 -8.81 7.30
C VAL A 63 -16.21 -7.52 6.57
N GLU A 64 -17.33 -6.95 6.99
CA GLU A 64 -17.84 -5.63 6.57
C GLU A 64 -16.86 -4.45 6.78
N LEU A 65 -16.00 -4.50 7.80
CA LEU A 65 -14.92 -3.53 8.06
C LEU A 65 -13.69 -3.74 7.17
N LEU A 66 -13.55 -4.89 6.49
CA LEU A 66 -12.55 -5.09 5.43
C LEU A 66 -12.97 -4.39 4.14
N HIS A 67 -14.28 -4.19 3.94
CA HIS A 67 -14.84 -3.54 2.76
C HIS A 67 -14.92 -2.00 2.89
N SER A 68 -14.70 -1.44 4.08
CA SER A 68 -14.65 0.00 4.28
C SER A 68 -13.20 0.51 4.41
N VAL A 69 -12.84 1.47 3.57
CA VAL A 69 -11.54 2.15 3.65
C VAL A 69 -11.60 3.16 4.79
N GLN A 70 -11.11 2.76 5.97
CA GLN A 70 -10.86 3.69 7.07
C GLN A 70 -9.36 3.99 7.14
N ILE A 71 -9.03 5.27 7.01
CA ILE A 71 -7.65 5.76 7.08
C ILE A 71 -7.24 5.79 8.56
N PRO A 72 -6.17 5.08 8.96
CA PRO A 72 -5.73 5.06 10.35
C PRO A 72 -5.39 6.45 10.88
N GLU A 73 -5.87 6.76 12.07
CA GLU A 73 -5.69 8.06 12.71
C GLU A 73 -4.72 8.04 13.89
N THR A 74 -4.40 6.85 14.39
CA THR A 74 -3.51 6.66 15.54
C THR A 74 -2.53 5.52 15.29
N MET A 75 -1.49 5.44 16.12
CA MET A 75 -0.52 4.37 16.02
C MET A 75 -1.16 3.00 16.29
N GLU A 76 -2.08 2.93 17.24
CA GLU A 76 -2.80 1.70 17.61
C GLU A 76 -3.66 1.21 16.44
N GLN A 77 -4.27 2.14 15.68
CA GLN A 77 -5.01 1.79 14.47
C GLN A 77 -4.08 1.29 13.36
N ILE A 78 -2.89 1.87 13.20
CA ILE A 78 -1.88 1.36 12.26
C ILE A 78 -1.47 -0.06 12.64
N GLU A 79 -1.10 -0.28 13.91
CA GLU A 79 -0.67 -1.59 14.42
C GLU A 79 -1.79 -2.64 14.25
N SER A 80 -3.03 -2.27 14.55
CA SER A 80 -4.19 -3.14 14.30
C SER A 80 -4.36 -3.49 12.82
N ARG A 81 -4.16 -2.54 11.90
CA ARG A 81 -4.25 -2.80 10.45
C ARG A 81 -3.11 -3.69 9.96
N CYS A 82 -1.92 -3.56 10.54
CA CYS A 82 -0.77 -4.40 10.22
C CYS A 82 -0.99 -5.87 10.58
N VAL A 83 -1.53 -6.13 11.77
CA VAL A 83 -1.91 -7.50 12.20
C VAL A 83 -2.89 -8.12 11.20
N LEU A 84 -3.91 -7.36 10.79
CA LEU A 84 -4.91 -7.84 9.84
C LEU A 84 -4.35 -8.08 8.44
N PHE A 85 -3.47 -7.18 7.97
CA PHE A 85 -2.83 -7.32 6.68
C PHE A 85 -1.91 -8.54 6.64
N ASP A 86 -1.04 -8.71 7.64
CA ASP A 86 -0.12 -9.85 7.70
C ASP A 86 -0.89 -11.17 7.78
N ARG A 87 -1.94 -11.23 8.60
CA ARG A 87 -2.84 -12.40 8.69
C ARG A 87 -3.54 -12.70 7.37
N GLY A 88 -4.12 -11.67 6.74
CA GLY A 88 -4.80 -11.82 5.45
C GLY A 88 -3.85 -12.30 4.36
N MET A 89 -2.64 -11.75 4.31
CA MET A 89 -1.61 -12.14 3.35
C MET A 89 -1.13 -13.58 3.57
N GLU A 90 -0.93 -14.02 4.81
CA GLU A 90 -0.56 -15.41 5.11
C GLU A 90 -1.67 -16.37 4.67
N CYS A 91 -2.92 -16.05 4.97
CA CYS A 91 -4.07 -16.86 4.56
C CYS A 91 -4.19 -16.98 3.04
N VAL A 92 -4.09 -15.86 2.32
CA VAL A 92 -4.12 -15.82 0.86
C VAL A 92 -2.96 -16.63 0.30
N GLN A 93 -1.74 -16.49 0.85
CA GLN A 93 -0.59 -17.25 0.42
C GLN A 93 -0.81 -18.77 0.55
N ARG A 94 -1.42 -19.23 1.64
CA ARG A 94 -1.77 -20.66 1.82
C ARG A 94 -2.76 -21.14 0.76
N TYR A 95 -3.79 -20.34 0.45
CA TYR A 95 -4.72 -20.68 -0.64
C TYR A 95 -3.99 -20.76 -1.98
N LEU A 96 -3.16 -19.77 -2.28
CA LEU A 96 -2.37 -19.74 -3.51
C LEU A 96 -1.46 -20.97 -3.64
N ASP A 97 -0.82 -21.39 -2.55
CA ASP A 97 0.11 -22.52 -2.57
C ASP A 97 -0.56 -23.87 -2.83
N VAL A 98 -1.82 -24.02 -2.40
CA VAL A 98 -2.61 -25.24 -2.57
C VAL A 98 -3.42 -25.24 -3.87
N CYS A 99 -4.05 -24.11 -4.21
CA CYS A 99 -5.11 -24.06 -5.21
C CYS A 99 -4.73 -23.38 -6.53
N VAL A 100 -3.57 -22.71 -6.59
CA VAL A 100 -3.17 -21.93 -7.78
C VAL A 100 -1.84 -22.44 -8.31
N ASP A 101 -1.71 -22.53 -9.64
CA ASP A 101 -0.46 -22.98 -10.24
C ASP A 101 0.66 -21.93 -10.07
N ALA A 102 1.91 -22.38 -10.23
CA ALA A 102 3.06 -21.53 -9.98
C ALA A 102 3.14 -20.29 -10.90
N LYS A 103 2.63 -20.37 -12.13
CA LYS A 103 2.66 -19.25 -13.08
C LYS A 103 1.60 -18.21 -12.70
N GLU A 104 0.38 -18.65 -12.40
CA GLU A 104 -0.70 -17.78 -11.95
C GLU A 104 -0.37 -17.12 -10.60
N ARG A 105 0.29 -17.85 -9.69
CA ARG A 105 0.80 -17.29 -8.43
C ARG A 105 1.74 -16.12 -8.64
N LEU A 106 2.66 -16.21 -9.60
CA LEU A 106 3.58 -15.11 -9.91
C LEU A 106 2.83 -13.87 -10.39
N ILE A 107 1.78 -14.03 -11.20
CA ILE A 107 0.95 -12.90 -11.65
C ILE A 107 0.31 -12.23 -10.43
N ILE A 108 -0.35 -13.00 -9.56
CA ILE A 108 -0.99 -12.48 -8.36
C ILE A 108 0.01 -11.77 -7.44
N ASP A 109 1.20 -12.35 -7.24
CA ASP A 109 2.25 -11.78 -6.39
C ASP A 109 2.79 -10.44 -6.92
N ASN A 110 2.83 -10.28 -8.25
CA ASN A 110 3.23 -9.03 -8.90
C ASN A 110 2.16 -7.94 -8.74
N GLU A 111 0.88 -8.29 -8.92
CA GLU A 111 -0.24 -7.34 -8.78
C GLU A 111 -0.34 -6.78 -7.35
N VAL A 112 -0.06 -7.59 -6.33
CA VAL A 112 -0.10 -7.14 -4.92
C VAL A 112 1.20 -6.51 -4.44
N TYR A 113 2.23 -6.40 -5.30
CA TYR A 113 3.56 -5.93 -4.93
C TYR A 113 3.55 -4.52 -4.31
N GLY A 114 2.85 -3.58 -4.94
CA GLY A 114 2.75 -2.20 -4.47
C GLY A 114 2.12 -2.09 -3.09
N ALA A 115 1.03 -2.84 -2.87
CA ALA A 115 0.35 -2.92 -1.58
C ALA A 115 1.26 -3.52 -0.49
N LYS A 116 1.92 -4.66 -0.78
CA LYS A 116 2.91 -5.27 0.12
C LYS A 116 4.01 -4.29 0.51
N ARG A 117 4.50 -3.50 -0.45
CA ARG A 117 5.56 -2.52 -0.21
C ARG A 117 5.08 -1.35 0.64
N LEU A 118 3.88 -0.83 0.40
CA LEU A 118 3.27 0.19 1.26
C LEU A 118 3.13 -0.32 2.70
N TYR A 119 2.59 -1.52 2.89
CA TYR A 119 2.44 -2.10 4.23
C TYR A 119 3.77 -2.42 4.89
N ALA A 120 4.82 -2.77 4.13
CA ALA A 120 6.16 -2.91 4.68
C ALA A 120 6.65 -1.59 5.31
N PHE A 121 6.41 -0.44 4.67
CA PHE A 121 6.70 0.86 5.28
C PHE A 121 5.75 1.17 6.44
N LEU A 122 4.44 1.08 6.22
CA LEU A 122 3.42 1.44 7.21
C LEU A 122 3.54 0.61 8.50
N CYS A 123 3.97 -0.64 8.41
CA CYS A 123 4.02 -1.55 9.56
C CYS A 123 5.40 -1.67 10.21
N ARG A 124 6.48 -1.38 9.48
CA ARG A 124 7.85 -1.65 9.95
C ARG A 124 8.72 -0.41 10.04
N ASP A 125 8.33 0.70 9.43
CA ASP A 125 9.06 1.96 9.46
C ASP A 125 8.38 3.01 10.36
N ARG A 126 8.95 3.23 11.56
CA ARG A 126 8.43 4.22 12.52
C ARG A 126 8.45 5.64 11.97
N SER A 127 9.40 5.99 11.10
CA SER A 127 9.47 7.33 10.50
C SER A 127 8.34 7.55 9.49
N PHE A 128 8.06 6.53 8.66
CA PHE A 128 6.96 6.56 7.72
C PHE A 128 5.61 6.62 8.45
N GLN A 129 5.45 5.89 9.56
CA GLN A 129 4.23 5.94 10.38
C GLN A 129 3.97 7.36 10.91
N GLN A 130 5.00 8.03 11.41
CA GLN A 130 4.87 9.40 11.91
C GLN A 130 4.52 10.39 10.79
N GLU A 131 5.18 10.27 9.63
CA GLU A 131 4.87 11.08 8.44
C GLU A 131 3.43 10.83 7.95
N PHE A 132 3.00 9.57 7.93
CA PHE A 132 1.63 9.19 7.59
C PHE A 132 0.61 9.86 8.51
N LEU A 133 0.81 9.75 9.83
CA LEU A 133 -0.06 10.35 10.82
C LEU A 133 -0.03 11.89 10.79
N TRP A 134 1.09 12.49 10.38
CA TRP A 134 1.20 13.93 10.17
C TRP A 134 0.31 14.41 9.01
N HIS A 135 0.19 13.61 7.94
CA HIS A 135 -0.60 13.94 6.75
C HIS A 135 -2.03 13.36 6.74
N LYS A 136 -2.46 12.65 7.80
CA LYS A 136 -3.75 11.93 7.86
C LYS A 136 -4.97 12.80 7.54
N GLY A 137 -4.97 14.06 7.97
CA GLY A 137 -6.10 14.98 7.75
C GLY A 137 -6.29 15.30 6.26
N CYS A 138 -5.21 15.39 5.49
CA CYS A 138 -5.31 15.57 4.04
C CYS A 138 -5.90 14.31 3.39
N PHE A 139 -5.40 13.13 3.78
CA PHE A 139 -5.90 11.84 3.32
C PHE A 139 -7.42 11.71 3.48
N GLN A 140 -7.95 12.05 4.66
CA GLN A 140 -9.39 12.05 4.93
C GLN A 140 -10.14 13.03 4.02
N HIS A 141 -9.57 14.21 3.81
CA HIS A 141 -10.25 15.26 3.05
C HIS A 141 -10.33 14.96 1.54
N VAL A 142 -9.35 14.25 0.99
CA VAL A 142 -9.25 13.99 -0.45
C VAL A 142 -9.52 12.54 -0.85
N HIS A 143 -9.89 11.66 0.09
CA HIS A 143 -10.06 10.22 -0.17
C HIS A 143 -10.98 9.91 -1.36
N HIS A 144 -12.08 10.65 -1.53
CA HIS A 144 -12.99 10.50 -2.66
C HIS A 144 -12.35 10.90 -4.00
N ASP A 145 -11.52 11.96 -4.02
CA ASP A 145 -10.78 12.34 -5.23
C ASP A 145 -9.75 11.26 -5.59
N LEU A 146 -9.07 10.68 -4.58
CA LEU A 146 -8.11 9.60 -4.79
C LEU A 146 -8.79 8.35 -5.36
N ASP A 147 -9.96 7.99 -4.83
CA ASP A 147 -10.78 6.90 -5.39
C ASP A 147 -11.17 7.16 -6.85
N GLY A 148 -11.52 8.40 -7.19
CA GLY A 148 -11.74 8.83 -8.58
C GLY A 148 -10.50 8.60 -9.47
N CYS A 149 -9.33 9.07 -9.02
CA CYS A 149 -8.07 8.85 -9.73
C CYS A 149 -7.75 7.36 -9.91
N SER A 150 -7.96 6.54 -8.86
CA SER A 150 -7.73 5.09 -8.91
C SER A 150 -8.67 4.39 -9.88
N LYS A 151 -9.94 4.78 -9.93
CA LYS A 151 -10.93 4.24 -10.88
C LYS A 151 -10.54 4.53 -12.32
N GLU A 152 -10.12 5.75 -12.62
CA GLU A 152 -9.65 6.14 -13.95
C GLU A 152 -8.39 5.36 -14.34
N PHE A 153 -7.43 5.22 -13.43
CA PHE A 153 -6.24 4.40 -13.65
C PHE A 153 -6.59 2.95 -13.98
N VAL A 154 -7.44 2.31 -13.17
CA VAL A 154 -7.88 0.93 -13.40
C VAL A 154 -8.62 0.78 -14.72
N ALA A 155 -9.42 1.77 -15.12
CA ALA A 155 -10.10 1.76 -16.43
C ALA A 155 -9.09 1.77 -17.59
N ILE A 156 -8.06 2.62 -17.52
CA ILE A 156 -6.99 2.67 -18.53
C ILE A 156 -6.24 1.34 -18.60
N LEU A 157 -5.90 0.74 -17.45
CA LEU A 157 -5.23 -0.56 -17.42
C LEU A 157 -6.06 -1.65 -18.10
N LYS A 158 -7.38 -1.70 -17.80
CA LYS A 158 -8.30 -2.67 -18.40
C LYS A 158 -8.38 -2.52 -19.92
N ASP A 159 -8.50 -1.29 -20.40
CA ASP A 159 -8.56 -1.01 -21.84
C ASP A 159 -7.26 -1.41 -22.54
N GLU A 160 -6.11 -1.15 -21.91
CA GLU A 160 -4.80 -1.49 -22.45
C GLU A 160 -4.55 -3.01 -22.47
N ILE A 161 -4.99 -3.72 -21.43
CA ILE A 161 -4.95 -5.19 -21.39
C ILE A 161 -5.87 -5.78 -22.47
N ALA A 162 -7.06 -5.22 -22.68
CA ALA A 162 -7.97 -5.68 -23.74
C ALA A 162 -7.39 -5.51 -25.15
N ARG A 163 -6.42 -4.60 -25.33
CA ARG A 163 -5.73 -4.33 -26.60
C ARG A 163 -4.40 -5.07 -26.77
N THR A 164 -4.03 -5.96 -25.83
CA THR A 164 -2.74 -6.69 -25.84
C THR A 164 -2.43 -7.36 -27.19
N SER A 165 -3.43 -7.90 -27.89
CA SER A 165 -3.23 -8.57 -29.19
C SER A 165 -3.00 -7.63 -30.38
N GLN A 166 -3.17 -6.32 -30.19
CA GLN A 166 -3.15 -5.30 -31.24
C GLN A 166 -1.90 -4.43 -31.21
N GLN A 167 -1.05 -4.57 -30.18
CA GLN A 167 0.10 -3.70 -29.94
C GLN A 167 1.36 -4.48 -29.57
N SER A 168 2.52 -3.85 -29.76
CA SER A 168 3.78 -4.42 -29.29
C SER A 168 3.90 -4.32 -27.78
N LEU A 169 4.59 -5.27 -27.15
CA LEU A 169 4.83 -5.28 -25.70
C LEU A 169 5.51 -3.99 -25.21
N ASN A 170 6.39 -3.40 -26.03
CA ASN A 170 7.07 -2.15 -25.67
C ASN A 170 6.12 -0.94 -25.66
N LEU A 171 5.18 -0.88 -26.62
CA LEU A 171 4.17 0.18 -26.67
C LEU A 171 3.22 0.05 -25.47
N GLN A 172 2.79 -1.18 -25.18
CA GLN A 172 1.93 -1.48 -24.04
C GLN A 172 2.62 -1.11 -22.71
N TYR A 173 3.89 -1.46 -22.56
CA TYR A 173 4.71 -1.08 -21.41
C TYR A 173 4.76 0.45 -21.22
N MET A 174 4.97 1.20 -22.31
CA MET A 174 4.98 2.66 -22.27
C MET A 174 3.62 3.22 -21.83
N HIS A 175 2.51 2.68 -22.36
CA HIS A 175 1.17 3.10 -21.96
C HIS A 175 0.92 2.86 -20.46
N PHE A 176 1.33 1.71 -19.93
CA PHE A 176 1.24 1.43 -18.50
C PHE A 176 2.05 2.44 -17.66
N CYS A 177 3.28 2.75 -18.06
CA CYS A 177 4.08 3.78 -17.38
C CYS A 177 3.42 5.16 -17.41
N CYS A 178 2.84 5.56 -18.54
CA CYS A 178 2.16 6.86 -18.63
C CYS A 178 0.83 6.89 -17.87
N ALA A 179 0.10 5.78 -17.82
CA ALA A 179 -1.10 5.66 -16.99
C ALA A 179 -0.76 5.80 -15.50
N ARG A 180 0.35 5.18 -15.06
CA ARG A 180 0.88 5.32 -13.69
C ARG A 180 1.23 6.77 -13.37
N TYR A 181 1.99 7.43 -14.25
CA TYR A 181 2.32 8.84 -14.09
C TYR A 181 1.11 9.77 -14.06
N ALA A 182 0.09 9.49 -14.89
CA ALA A 182 -1.17 10.23 -14.89
C ALA A 182 -1.92 10.05 -13.56
N TYR A 183 -1.99 8.82 -13.04
CA TYR A 183 -2.57 8.53 -11.73
C TYR A 183 -1.86 9.29 -10.60
N GLU A 184 -0.53 9.20 -10.53
CA GLU A 184 0.27 9.92 -9.53
C GLU A 184 0.03 11.44 -9.59
N ASN A 185 -0.02 12.00 -10.80
CA ASN A 185 -0.32 13.41 -10.99
C ASN A 185 -1.75 13.78 -10.61
N CYS A 186 -2.74 12.93 -10.92
CA CYS A 186 -4.13 13.13 -10.50
C CYS A 186 -4.21 13.25 -8.98
N VAL A 187 -3.57 12.32 -8.27
CA VAL A 187 -3.49 12.34 -6.80
C VAL A 187 -2.81 13.60 -6.29
N TYR A 188 -1.63 13.93 -6.83
CA TYR A 188 -0.88 15.12 -6.42
C TYR A 188 -1.69 16.41 -6.61
N GLN A 189 -2.31 16.59 -7.78
CA GLN A 189 -3.04 17.81 -8.10
C GLN A 189 -4.32 17.92 -7.24
N SER A 190 -5.06 16.82 -7.08
CA SER A 190 -6.25 16.78 -6.23
C SER A 190 -5.93 17.18 -4.79
N ALA A 191 -4.81 16.67 -4.26
CA ALA A 191 -4.32 17.05 -2.94
C ALA A 191 -3.83 18.51 -2.89
N LEU A 192 -3.12 18.99 -3.91
CA LEU A 192 -2.57 20.35 -3.93
C LEU A 192 -3.66 21.44 -3.91
N TYR A 193 -4.83 21.17 -4.49
CA TYR A 193 -5.96 22.10 -4.45
C TYR A 193 -6.59 22.24 -3.06
N LYS A 194 -6.42 21.25 -2.18
CA LYS A 194 -7.14 21.17 -0.90
C LYS A 194 -6.24 21.08 0.34
N CYS A 195 -4.95 20.78 0.15
CA CYS A 195 -3.99 20.53 1.21
C CYS A 195 -2.69 21.32 0.99
N ARG A 196 -1.80 21.25 1.98
CA ARG A 196 -0.45 21.81 1.86
C ARG A 196 0.41 21.06 0.83
N PRO A 197 1.40 21.72 0.20
CA PRO A 197 2.26 21.09 -0.81
C PRO A 197 3.02 19.85 -0.32
N ASP A 198 3.47 19.84 0.93
CA ASP A 198 4.13 18.69 1.57
C ASP A 198 3.21 17.46 1.65
N SER A 199 1.95 17.69 2.01
CA SER A 199 0.91 16.66 2.07
C SER A 199 0.59 16.13 0.68
N ALA A 200 0.47 17.02 -0.31
CA ALA A 200 0.27 16.61 -1.70
C ALA A 200 1.44 15.74 -2.22
N ALA A 201 2.69 16.11 -1.91
CA ALA A 201 3.87 15.33 -2.24
C ALA A 201 3.91 13.97 -1.53
N PHE A 202 3.48 13.91 -0.26
CA PHE A 202 3.35 12.66 0.48
C PHE A 202 2.30 11.73 -0.16
N LEU A 203 1.10 12.24 -0.45
CA LEU A 203 0.04 11.47 -1.10
C LEU A 203 0.46 10.94 -2.47
N ARG A 204 1.22 11.73 -3.25
CA ARG A 204 1.81 11.27 -4.51
C ARG A 204 2.77 10.10 -4.31
N ARG A 205 3.63 10.14 -3.28
CA ARG A 205 4.54 9.03 -2.95
C ARG A 205 3.76 7.76 -2.58
N VAL A 206 2.68 7.89 -1.82
CA VAL A 206 1.80 6.76 -1.50
C VAL A 206 1.13 6.20 -2.75
N ALA A 207 0.61 7.06 -3.63
CA ALA A 207 0.04 6.65 -4.91
C ALA A 207 1.07 5.89 -5.77
N LYS A 208 2.29 6.41 -5.89
CA LYS A 208 3.39 5.76 -6.60
C LYS A 208 3.69 4.35 -6.05
N LEU A 209 3.75 4.20 -4.73
CA LEU A 209 3.94 2.88 -4.10
C LEU A 209 2.81 1.92 -4.47
N LEU A 210 1.56 2.36 -4.37
CA LEU A 210 0.38 1.53 -4.67
C LEU A 210 0.29 1.13 -6.16
N SER A 211 0.68 2.01 -7.07
CA SER A 211 0.66 1.74 -8.52
C SER A 211 1.95 1.10 -9.04
N THR A 212 2.87 0.70 -8.14
CA THR A 212 4.07 -0.02 -8.55
C THR A 212 3.75 -1.52 -8.65
N ASP A 213 3.87 -2.05 -9.86
CA ASP A 213 3.97 -3.48 -10.12
C ASP A 213 5.44 -3.88 -10.32
N ARG A 214 5.78 -5.13 -10.02
CA ARG A 214 7.14 -5.66 -10.19
C ARG A 214 7.63 -5.61 -11.64
N HIS A 215 6.75 -5.78 -12.62
CA HIS A 215 7.07 -5.66 -14.05
C HIS A 215 7.39 -4.21 -14.43
N PHE A 216 6.83 -3.23 -13.72
CA PHE A 216 6.89 -1.80 -14.04
C PHE A 216 7.89 -1.02 -13.17
N LEU A 217 8.84 -1.70 -12.51
CA LEU A 217 9.84 -1.07 -11.62
C LEU A 217 10.70 0.00 -12.32
N ASN A 218 10.84 -0.07 -13.65
CA ASN A 218 11.69 0.84 -14.44
C ASN A 218 10.93 1.96 -15.16
N CYS A 219 9.64 2.16 -14.84
CA CYS A 219 8.84 3.20 -15.48
C CYS A 219 9.37 4.63 -15.20
N ASP A 220 10.10 4.86 -14.11
CA ASP A 220 10.59 6.19 -13.71
C ASP A 220 11.34 6.93 -14.83
N LYS A 221 12.11 6.20 -15.66
CA LYS A 221 12.81 6.81 -16.80
C LYS A 221 11.84 7.24 -17.89
N ILE A 222 10.90 6.38 -18.25
CA ILE A 222 9.87 6.64 -19.27
C ILE A 222 8.96 7.79 -18.85
N GLU A 223 8.58 7.83 -17.58
CA GLU A 223 7.72 8.88 -17.04
C GLU A 223 8.34 10.26 -17.18
N ASN A 224 9.62 10.38 -16.83
CA ASN A 224 10.35 11.64 -16.89
C ASN A 224 10.61 12.10 -18.33
N GLU A 225 10.93 11.19 -19.25
CA GLU A 225 11.30 11.54 -20.63
C GLU A 225 10.09 11.68 -21.58
N ILE A 226 9.04 10.88 -21.37
CA ILE A 226 7.92 10.75 -22.33
C ILE A 226 6.62 11.28 -21.73
N CYS A 227 6.21 10.77 -20.58
CA CYS A 227 4.87 11.03 -20.04
C CYS A 227 4.74 12.44 -19.43
N SER A 228 5.84 13.01 -18.94
CA SER A 228 5.89 14.36 -18.38
C SER A 228 5.74 15.48 -19.43
N ALA A 229 6.07 15.18 -20.70
CA ALA A 229 6.09 16.14 -21.81
C ALA A 229 4.69 16.56 -22.30
N GLY A 230 3.62 15.94 -21.80
CA GLY A 230 2.24 16.11 -22.28
C GLY A 230 1.47 17.35 -21.79
N ARG A 231 2.10 18.32 -21.11
CA ARG A 231 1.42 19.58 -20.70
C ARG A 231 2.14 20.83 -21.22
N PRO A 232 1.97 21.19 -22.51
CA PRO A 232 1.97 22.61 -22.85
C PRO A 232 0.95 23.05 -23.91
N ALA A 233 -0.09 22.28 -24.27
CA ALA A 233 -1.02 22.76 -25.32
C ALA A 233 -1.94 23.90 -24.82
N ARG A 234 -2.54 23.76 -23.63
CA ARG A 234 -3.55 24.73 -23.14
C ARG A 234 -2.95 26.05 -22.64
N ALA A 235 -1.76 26.00 -22.03
CA ALA A 235 -1.07 27.19 -21.53
C ALA A 235 -0.45 28.03 -22.66
N PHE A 236 0.01 27.38 -23.74
CA PHE A 236 0.56 28.07 -24.91
C PHE A 236 -0.54 28.73 -25.75
N LEU A 237 -1.69 28.06 -25.90
CA LEU A 237 -2.87 28.64 -26.55
C LEU A 237 -3.44 29.84 -25.78
N TRP A 238 -3.52 29.78 -24.45
CA TRP A 238 -3.96 30.91 -23.63
C TRP A 238 -2.99 32.10 -23.70
N ARG A 239 -1.68 31.84 -23.74
CA ARG A 239 -0.66 32.90 -23.93
C ARG A 239 -0.75 33.55 -25.31
N LEU A 240 -1.06 32.79 -26.36
CA LEU A 240 -1.26 33.32 -27.71
C LEU A 240 -2.54 34.16 -27.81
N GLU A 241 -3.65 33.73 -27.19
CA GLU A 241 -4.89 34.53 -27.14
C GLU A 241 -4.69 35.86 -26.40
N VAL A 242 -4.01 35.85 -25.26
CA VAL A 242 -3.72 37.07 -24.49
C VAL A 242 -2.82 38.01 -25.28
N LEU A 243 -1.75 37.51 -25.92
CA LEU A 243 -0.87 38.33 -26.76
C LEU A 243 -1.60 38.91 -27.98
N ALA A 244 -2.51 38.15 -28.60
CA ALA A 244 -3.32 38.64 -29.71
C ALA A 244 -4.26 39.78 -29.28
N LEU A 245 -4.92 39.64 -28.12
CA LEU A 245 -5.81 40.67 -27.56
C LEU A 245 -5.08 41.98 -27.19
N PHE A 246 -3.81 41.91 -26.80
CA PHE A 246 -2.99 43.10 -26.50
C PHE A 246 -2.30 43.70 -27.74
N ALA A 247 -2.10 42.94 -28.82
CA ALA A 247 -1.46 43.43 -30.05
C ALA A 247 -2.45 44.12 -31.01
N LEU A 248 -3.72 43.70 -31.03
CA LEU A 248 -4.79 44.27 -31.86
C LEU A 248 -5.00 45.80 -31.67
N PRO A 249 -4.98 46.35 -30.44
CA PRO A 249 -5.14 47.79 -30.23
C PRO A 249 -3.94 48.62 -30.71
N LEU A 250 -2.72 48.06 -30.68
CA LEU A 250 -1.49 48.77 -31.08
C LEU A 250 -1.40 48.94 -32.60
N LEU A 251 -1.90 47.98 -33.37
CA LEU A 251 -1.97 48.08 -34.83
C LEU A 251 -3.07 49.04 -35.28
N ALA A 252 -4.19 49.13 -34.55
CA ALA A 252 -5.27 50.07 -34.86
C ALA A 252 -4.86 51.54 -34.66
N VAL A 253 -4.02 51.84 -33.67
CA VAL A 253 -3.53 53.21 -33.42
C VAL A 253 -2.49 53.65 -34.47
N GLY A 254 -1.65 52.73 -34.97
CA GLY A 254 -0.66 53.04 -36.00
C GLY A 254 -1.23 53.35 -37.39
N PHE A 255 -2.45 52.90 -37.69
CA PHE A 255 -3.12 53.17 -38.97
C PHE A 255 -3.89 54.49 -39.03
N ILE A 256 -4.16 55.14 -37.88
CA ILE A 256 -4.91 56.40 -37.84
C ILE A 256 -3.98 57.62 -37.93
N THR A 257 -2.67 57.45 -37.74
CA THR A 257 -1.67 58.53 -37.75
C THR A 257 -0.78 58.58 -39.00
N SER A 258 -1.22 58.04 -40.14
CA SER A 258 -0.48 58.13 -41.41
C SER A 258 -1.27 58.76 -42.53
#